data_AF-A0A3Q7IG57-F1
#
_entry.id   AF-A0A3Q7IG57-F1
#
_cell.length_a   1.000
_cell.length_b   1.000
_cell.length_c   1.000
_cell.angle_alpha   90.00
_cell.angle_beta   90.00
_cell.angle_gamma   90.00
#
_symmetry.space_group_name_H-M   'P 1'
#
loop_
_entity.id
_entity.type
_entity.pdbx_description
1 polymer ?
#
loop_
_entity_poly.entity_id
_entity_poly.type
_entity_poly.pdbx_seq_one_letter_code
_entity_poly.pdbx_strand_id
1 'polypeptide(L)' 'MKEDLSRGNRRDPGWKYNYMKYPNDTTRVTCNFCVETTLGGINRAKQHLIGNFRNAAKCKKS' A
#
# COMPACT_ATOMS: atom_id res chain seq x y z
N MET A 1 6.73 22.04 12.95
CA MET A 1 5.72 21.65 11.95
C MET A 1 5.46 20.16 12.08
N LYS A 2 4.23 19.73 12.32
CA LYS A 2 3.84 18.34 12.08
C LYS A 2 3.43 18.30 10.62
N GLU A 3 4.38 17.99 9.75
CA GLU A 3 4.11 17.90 8.33
C GLU A 3 2.98 16.89 8.13
N ASP A 4 1.93 17.37 7.49
CA ASP A 4 0.75 16.64 7.08
C ASP A 4 1.15 15.55 6.07
N LEU A 5 1.63 14.41 6.57
CA LEU A 5 1.95 13.20 5.80
C LEU A 5 0.75 12.68 4.99
N SER A 6 -0.46 13.24 5.20
CA SER A 6 -1.70 12.89 4.52
C SER A 6 -1.80 13.42 3.08
N ARG A 7 -1.26 14.61 2.78
CA ARG A 7 -1.40 15.21 1.43
C ARG A 7 -0.35 14.75 0.41
N GLY A 8 0.82 14.29 0.85
CA GLY A 8 1.81 13.67 -0.03
C GLY A 8 1.42 12.26 -0.46
N ASN A 9 0.68 11.54 0.39
CA ASN A 9 0.42 10.12 0.20
C ASN A 9 -0.53 9.84 -0.98
N ARG A 10 -1.60 10.64 -1.20
CA ARG A 10 -2.58 10.40 -2.28
C ARG A 10 -2.06 10.66 -3.70
N ARG A 11 -0.90 11.29 -3.88
CA ARG A 11 -0.24 11.44 -5.19
C ARG A 11 0.65 10.26 -5.55
N ASP A 12 0.87 9.33 -4.62
CA ASP A 12 1.72 8.18 -4.88
C ASP A 12 1.09 7.30 -5.99
N PRO A 13 1.82 7.00 -7.08
CA PRO A 13 1.29 6.20 -8.18
C PRO A 13 0.91 4.78 -7.75
N GLY A 14 1.38 4.32 -6.58
CA GLY A 14 0.98 3.06 -5.97
C GLY A 14 -0.53 2.95 -5.74
N TRP A 15 -1.25 4.05 -5.50
CA TRP A 15 -2.71 4.01 -5.30
C TRP A 15 -3.51 3.60 -6.53
N LYS A 16 -2.90 3.60 -7.73
CA LYS A 16 -3.53 3.02 -8.92
C LYS A 16 -3.78 1.51 -8.78
N TYR A 17 -2.96 0.84 -7.96
CA TYR A 17 -2.95 -0.62 -7.81
C TYR A 17 -3.34 -1.09 -6.42
N ASN A 18 -3.66 -0.15 -5.53
CA ASN A 18 -3.94 -0.42 -4.13
C ASN A 18 -5.03 0.53 -3.64
N TYR A 19 -5.77 0.13 -2.62
CA TYR A 19 -6.81 0.96 -2.02
C TYR A 19 -6.86 0.81 -0.50
N MET A 20 -7.36 1.85 0.16
CA MET A 20 -7.68 1.79 1.59
C MET A 20 -9.13 1.33 1.73
N LYS A 21 -9.37 0.29 2.54
CA LYS A 21 -10.73 -0.11 2.89
C LYS A 21 -11.38 0.89 3.84
N TYR A 22 -10.58 1.54 4.67
CA TYR A 22 -11.03 2.55 5.63
C TYR A 22 -10.26 3.85 5.38
N PRO A 23 -10.93 4.98 5.09
CA PRO A 23 -10.27 6.23 4.69
C PRO A 23 -9.43 6.87 5.81
N ASN A 24 -9.68 6.48 7.07
CA ASN A 24 -8.92 6.95 8.23
C ASN A 24 -7.75 6.03 8.60
N ASP A 25 -7.62 4.86 7.96
CA ASP A 25 -6.58 3.89 8.26
C ASP A 25 -5.59 3.79 7.09
N THR A 26 -4.62 4.69 7.08
CA THR A 26 -3.55 4.74 6.08
C THR A 26 -2.51 3.64 6.26
N THR A 27 -2.59 2.88 7.36
CA THR A 27 -1.67 1.77 7.64
C THR A 27 -2.07 0.50 6.92
N ARG A 28 -3.38 0.32 6.67
CA ARG A 28 -3.96 -0.86 6.03
C ARG A 28 -4.26 -0.58 4.57
N VAL A 29 -3.48 -1.19 3.69
CA VAL A 29 -3.60 -1.00 2.25
C VAL A 29 -3.81 -2.32 1.56
N THR A 30 -4.88 -2.41 0.78
CA THR A 30 -5.31 -3.62 0.09
C THR A 30 -4.82 -3.60 -1.35
N CYS A 31 -4.21 -4.70 -1.79
CA CYS A 31 -3.77 -4.87 -3.17
C CYS A 31 -4.96 -5.20 -4.09
N ASN A 32 -5.05 -4.55 -5.25
CA ASN A 32 -6.12 -4.82 -6.22
C ASN A 32 -6.02 -6.19 -6.88
N PHE A 33 -4.84 -6.82 -6.89
CA PHE A 33 -4.61 -8.04 -7.65
C PHE A 33 -4.81 -9.33 -6.84
N CYS A 34 -4.30 -9.38 -5.61
CA CYS A 34 -4.46 -10.55 -4.75
C CYS A 34 -5.45 -10.32 -3.60
N VAL A 35 -5.99 -9.10 -3.46
CA VAL A 35 -6.94 -8.71 -2.40
C VAL A 35 -6.35 -8.84 -0.98
N GLU A 36 -5.05 -9.15 -0.85
CA GLU A 36 -4.36 -9.17 0.45
C GLU A 36 -4.20 -7.74 0.99
N THR A 37 -4.42 -7.58 2.30
CA THR A 37 -4.20 -6.32 3.00
C THR A 37 -2.81 -6.32 3.63
N THR A 38 -1.98 -5.37 3.21
CA THR A 38 -0.67 -5.12 3.80
C THR A 38 -0.79 -4.12 4.95
N LEU A 39 0.03 -4.34 5.99
CA LEU A 39 0.23 -3.40 7.09
C LEU A 39 1.50 -2.58 6.82
N GLY A 40 1.47 -1.28 7.11
CA GLY A 40 2.60 -0.36 6.87
C GLY A 40 2.42 0.58 5.68
N GLY A 41 1.17 0.76 5.24
CA GLY A 41 0.79 1.76 4.25
C GLY A 41 1.25 1.47 2.83
N ILE A 42 1.16 2.50 1.97
CA ILE A 42 1.38 2.37 0.53
C ILE A 42 2.79 1.88 0.17
N ASN A 43 3.80 2.14 1.01
CA ASN A 43 5.17 1.70 0.76
C ASN A 43 5.28 0.17 0.81
N ARG A 44 4.72 -0.47 1.85
CA ARG A 44 4.69 -1.93 1.96
C ARG A 44 3.82 -2.56 0.88
N ALA A 45 2.70 -1.92 0.53
CA ALA A 45 1.85 -2.36 -0.57
C ALA A 45 2.60 -2.36 -1.92
N LYS A 46 3.41 -1.33 -2.21
CA LYS A 46 4.29 -1.30 -3.39
C LYS A 46 5.34 -2.41 -3.36
N GLN A 47 5.99 -2.62 -2.23
CA GLN A 47 6.98 -3.69 -2.08
C GLN A 47 6.36 -5.08 -2.33
N HIS A 48 5.16 -5.29 -1.79
CA HIS A 48 4.36 -6.48 -2.03
C HIS A 48 4.06 -6.68 -3.53
N LEU A 49 3.63 -5.61 -4.23
CA LEU A 49 3.32 -5.66 -5.66
C LEU A 49 4.54 -5.97 -6.53
N ILE A 50 5.70 -5.37 -6.22
CA ILE A 50 6.96 -5.59 -6.96
C ILE A 50 7.50 -7.01 -6.70
N GLY A 51 7.30 -7.54 -5.49
CA GLY A 51 7.67 -8.92 -5.14
C GLY A 51 9.19 -9.19 -5.09
N ASN A 52 10.03 -8.16 -5.13
CA ASN A 52 11.50 -8.29 -5.09
C ASN A 52 12.11 -7.95 -3.71
N PHE A 53 11.27 -7.77 -2.68
CA PHE A 53 11.70 -7.42 -1.34
C PHE A 53 11.71 -8.65 -0.43
N ARG A 54 12.86 -8.95 0.19
CA ARG A 54 13.05 -10.12 1.06
C ARG A 54 12.16 -10.09 2.31
N ASN A 55 11.81 -8.89 2.77
CA ASN A 55 11.02 -8.64 3.98
C ASN A 55 9.56 -8.23 3.69
N ALA A 56 9.04 -8.50 2.49
CA ALA A 56 7.65 -8.24 2.14
C ALA A 56 7.05 -9.49 1.50
N ALA A 57 5.81 -9.84 1.90
CA ALA A 57 5.05 -10.89 1.23
C ALA A 57 4.88 -10.51 -0.24
N LYS A 58 5.19 -11.43 -1.16
CA LYS A 58 5.05 -11.18 -2.59
C LYS A 58 3.59 -11.29 -3.02
N CYS A 59 3.15 -10.41 -3.91
CA CYS A 59 1.84 -10.50 -4.54
C CYS A 59 1.72 -11.80 -5.34
N LYS A 60 0.84 -12.69 -4.88
CA LYS A 60 0.41 -13.87 -5.65
C LYS A 60 -0.75 -13.43 -6.52
N LYS A 61 -0.44 -12.85 -7.69
CA LYS A 61 -1.49 -12.56 -8.69
C LYS A 61 -2.17 -13.88 -9.02
N SER A 62 -3.49 -13.92 -8.80
CA SER A 62 -4.35 -15.02 -9.26
C SER A 62 -4.88 -14.67 -10.65
#